data_AF-A0A7W0Z893-F1
#
_entry.id   AF-A0A7W0Z893-F1
#
_cell.length_a   1.000
_cell.length_b   1.000
_cell.length_c   1.000
_cell.angle_alpha   90.00
_cell.angle_beta   90.00
_cell.angle_gamma   90.00
#
_symmetry.space_group_name_H-M   'P 1'
#
loop_
_entity.id
_entity.type
_entity.pdbx_description
1 polymer ?
#
loop_
_entity_poly.entity_id
_entity_poly.type
_entity_poly.pdbx_seq_one_letter_code
_entity_poly.pdbx_strand_id
1 'polypeptide(L)'
;MERKDRYDRTLAYLTREGEMHNRALLSEGYAKVLTIPPNDRYESTFEKAEREAKDTDAGLWSTCDRDRIEARSAAARRKTRRERAAARRRVGRAEGAERLGYVPMHGWF
;
A
#
# COMPACT_ATOMS: atom_id res chain seq x y z
N MET A 1 27.58 -14.13 18.12
CA MET A 1 27.07 -13.30 17.00
C MET A 1 27.52 -13.89 15.68
N GLU A 2 26.57 -14.22 14.82
CA GLU A 2 26.75 -14.84 13.51
C GLU A 2 26.50 -13.79 12.41
N ARG A 3 27.40 -13.71 11.43
CA ARG A 3 27.41 -12.64 10.40
C ARG A 3 26.56 -12.95 9.17
N LYS A 4 26.27 -14.22 8.93
CA LYS A 4 25.60 -14.74 7.74
C LYS A 4 24.52 -15.71 8.17
N ASP A 5 23.40 -15.77 7.45
CA ASP A 5 22.42 -16.82 7.68
C ASP A 5 22.66 -18.06 6.80
N ARG A 6 21.83 -19.09 6.97
CA ARG A 6 21.83 -20.33 6.16
C ARG A 6 21.63 -20.13 4.65
N TYR A 7 21.28 -18.92 4.21
CA TYR A 7 21.09 -18.54 2.81
C TYR A 7 22.18 -17.57 2.33
N ASP A 8 23.29 -17.45 3.08
CA ASP A 8 24.44 -16.56 2.82
C ASP A 8 24.08 -15.05 2.74
N ARG A 9 22.96 -14.65 3.36
CA ARG A 9 22.62 -13.22 3.49
C ARG A 9 23.37 -12.61 4.66
N THR A 10 23.84 -11.37 4.50
CA THR A 10 24.51 -10.62 5.57
C THR A 10 23.51 -10.16 6.63
N LEU A 11 23.79 -10.49 7.88
CA LEU A 11 23.05 -10.03 9.05
C LEU A 11 23.79 -8.85 9.69
N ALA A 12 23.11 -7.72 9.84
CA ALA A 12 23.68 -6.49 10.38
C ALA A 12 22.64 -5.64 11.11
N TYR A 13 23.13 -4.85 12.07
CA TYR A 13 22.38 -3.75 12.66
C TYR A 13 22.85 -2.44 12.03
N LEU A 14 21.91 -1.63 11.58
CA LEU A 14 22.22 -0.37 10.92
C LEU A 14 21.99 0.79 11.89
N THR A 15 23.01 1.64 12.01
CA THR A 15 22.95 2.87 12.80
C THR A 15 23.36 4.03 11.91
N ARG A 16 22.58 5.12 11.95
CA ARG A 16 22.89 6.36 11.24
C ARG A 16 22.61 7.53 12.17
N GLU A 17 23.53 8.49 12.24
CA GLU A 17 23.35 9.72 13.03
C GLU A 17 22.99 9.46 14.52
N GLY A 18 23.48 8.35 15.07
CA GLY A 18 23.20 7.94 16.46
C GLY A 18 21.92 7.11 16.65
N GLU A 19 21.10 6.94 15.61
CA GLU A 19 19.85 6.19 15.67
C GLU A 19 19.97 4.79 15.03
N MET A 20 19.58 3.76 15.80
CA MET A 20 19.55 2.39 15.33
C MET A 20 18.25 2.13 14.54
N HIS A 21 18.38 1.92 13.23
CA HIS A 21 17.25 1.72 12.32
C HIS A 21 16.39 0.52 12.70
N ASN A 22 17.00 -0.59 13.12
CA ASN A 22 16.26 -1.78 13.56
C ASN A 22 15.31 -1.47 14.73
N ARG A 23 15.74 -0.62 15.67
CA ARG A 23 14.90 -0.18 16.79
C ARG A 23 13.79 0.75 16.32
N ALA A 24 14.10 1.71 15.45
CA ALA A 24 13.11 2.65 14.91
C ALA A 24 11.96 1.91 14.21
N LEU A 25 12.27 0.91 13.36
CA LEU A 25 11.26 0.07 12.70
C LEU A 25 10.34 -0.64 13.69
N LEU A 26 10.86 -1.08 14.84
CA LEU A 26 10.06 -1.74 15.86
C LEU A 26 9.19 -0.74 16.61
N SER A 27 9.77 0.40 17.03
CA SER A 27 9.05 1.46 17.75
C SER A 27 7.92 2.08 16.93
N GLU A 28 8.08 2.20 15.61
CA GLU A 28 7.01 2.67 14.70
C GLU A 28 6.00 1.56 14.33
N GLY A 29 6.22 0.33 14.79
CA GLY A 29 5.34 -0.80 14.53
C GLY A 29 5.43 -1.36 13.10
N TYR A 30 6.52 -1.14 12.38
CA TYR A 30 6.73 -1.65 11.02
C TYR A 30 7.38 -3.04 10.96
N ALA A 31 7.89 -3.54 12.09
CA ALA A 31 8.56 -4.84 12.18
C ALA A 31 8.13 -5.63 13.42
N LYS A 32 8.49 -6.91 13.45
CA LYS A 32 8.36 -7.80 14.62
C LYS A 32 9.73 -8.35 15.00
N VAL A 33 9.94 -8.61 16.29
CA VAL A 33 11.19 -9.22 16.76
C VAL A 33 11.22 -10.69 16.36
N LEU A 34 12.39 -11.12 15.88
CA LEU A 34 12.73 -12.52 15.71
C LEU A 34 14.13 -12.73 16.28
N THR A 35 14.21 -13.36 17.45
CA THR A 35 15.50 -13.72 18.06
C THR A 35 15.90 -15.12 17.62
N ILE A 36 17.08 -15.24 17.00
CA ILE A 36 17.72 -16.51 16.69
C ILE A 36 19.13 -16.47 17.28
N PRO A 37 19.46 -17.33 18.27
CA PRO A 37 20.81 -17.44 18.79
C PRO A 37 21.81 -17.79 17.66
N PRO A 38 23.03 -17.22 17.66
CA PRO A 38 23.65 -16.42 18.71
C PRO A 38 23.55 -14.89 18.46
N ASN A 39 22.48 -14.41 17.81
CA ASN A 39 22.25 -13.00 17.45
C ASN A 39 21.20 -12.32 18.34
N ASP A 40 21.41 -12.39 19.64
CA ASP A 40 20.50 -11.95 20.72
C ASP A 40 20.96 -10.66 21.45
N ARG A 41 22.06 -10.05 21.00
CA ARG A 41 22.69 -8.87 21.64
C ARG A 41 21.73 -7.73 22.02
N TYR A 42 20.69 -7.48 21.22
CA TYR A 42 19.72 -6.40 21.43
C TYR A 42 18.29 -6.90 21.67
N GLU A 43 18.12 -8.19 21.97
CA GLU A 43 16.80 -8.82 22.16
C GLU A 43 15.92 -8.00 23.11
N SER A 44 16.38 -7.75 24.33
CA SER A 44 15.60 -7.01 25.33
C SER A 44 15.22 -5.60 24.88
N THR A 45 16.09 -4.92 24.12
CA THR A 45 15.81 -3.58 23.60
C THR A 45 14.74 -3.62 22.52
N PHE A 46 14.81 -4.62 21.65
CA PHE A 46 13.86 -4.81 20.56
C PHE A 46 12.50 -5.30 21.04
N GLU A 47 12.47 -6.22 22.00
CA GLU A 47 11.23 -6.69 22.63
C GLU A 47 10.50 -5.53 23.32
N LYS A 48 11.24 -4.65 23.98
CA LYS A 48 10.66 -3.44 24.58
C LYS A 48 10.06 -2.51 23.52
N ALA A 49 10.80 -2.25 22.43
CA ALA A 49 10.33 -1.39 21.34
C ALA A 49 9.08 -1.96 20.65
N GLU A 50 9.02 -3.27 20.40
CA GLU A 50 7.83 -3.92 19.84
C GLU A 50 6.65 -3.83 20.81
N ARG A 51 6.88 -3.99 22.11
CA ARG A 51 5.84 -3.86 23.14
C ARG A 51 5.26 -2.44 23.17
N GLU A 52 6.12 -1.42 23.17
CA GLU A 52 5.68 -0.02 23.11
C GLU A 52 4.84 0.26 21.85
N ALA A 53 5.20 -0.30 20.70
CA ALA A 53 4.43 -0.18 19.47
C ALA A 53 3.06 -0.90 19.54
N LYS A 54 3.00 -2.05 20.22
CA LYS A 54 1.73 -2.75 20.48
C LYS A 54 0.82 -1.95 21.39
N ASP A 55 1.37 -1.45 22.49
CA ASP A 55 0.61 -0.71 23.52
C ASP A 55 0.07 0.64 22.98
N THR A 56 0.67 1.16 21.92
CA THR A 56 0.27 2.42 21.26
C THR A 56 -0.50 2.20 19.95
N ASP A 57 -0.86 0.96 19.61
CA ASP A 57 -1.52 0.59 18.36
C ASP A 57 -0.77 1.15 17.11
N ALA A 58 0.56 1.19 17.16
CA ALA A 58 1.38 1.76 16.08
C ALA A 58 1.52 0.80 14.89
N GLY A 59 1.59 1.36 13.68
CA GLY A 59 1.92 0.62 12.46
C GLY A 59 1.06 -0.64 12.25
N LEU A 60 1.72 -1.80 12.18
CA LEU A 60 1.10 -3.13 12.01
C LEU A 60 0.14 -3.52 13.14
N TRP A 61 0.24 -2.88 14.30
CA TRP A 61 -0.60 -3.16 15.47
C TRP A 61 -1.89 -2.35 15.49
N SER A 62 -1.99 -1.31 14.64
CA SER A 62 -3.21 -0.53 14.51
C SER A 62 -4.38 -1.37 14.00
N THR A 63 -5.59 -1.02 14.46
CA THR A 63 -6.80 -1.62 13.89
C THR A 63 -6.99 -1.17 12.45
N CYS A 64 -7.31 -2.12 11.58
CA CYS A 64 -7.68 -1.81 10.20
C CYS A 64 -9.03 -1.10 10.22
N ASP A 65 -9.04 0.21 9.97
CA ASP A 65 -10.25 1.04 9.92
C ASP A 65 -11.13 0.60 8.73
N ARG A 66 -11.96 -0.41 9.00
CA ARG A 66 -12.85 -1.06 8.03
C ARG A 66 -13.82 -0.05 7.44
N ASP A 67 -14.30 0.90 8.23
CA ASP A 67 -15.26 1.91 7.78
C ASP A 67 -14.60 2.85 6.77
N ARG A 68 -13.37 3.28 7.04
CA ARG A 68 -12.58 4.06 6.07
C ARG A 68 -12.26 3.27 4.81
N ILE A 69 -11.98 1.97 4.92
CA ILE A 69 -11.72 1.09 3.77
C ILE A 69 -12.97 0.94 2.91
N GLU A 70 -14.12 0.69 3.53
CA GLU A 70 -15.41 0.58 2.85
C GLU A 70 -15.82 1.90 2.21
N ALA A 71 -15.64 3.03 2.90
CA ALA A 71 -15.92 4.36 2.36
C ALA A 71 -15.08 4.66 1.11
N ARG A 72 -13.77 4.37 1.15
CA ARG A 72 -12.87 4.49 -0.01
C ARG A 72 -13.30 3.59 -1.16
N SER A 73 -13.66 2.34 -0.86
CA SER A 73 -14.13 1.37 -1.85
C SER A 73 -15.45 1.79 -2.50
N ALA A 74 -16.39 2.31 -1.72
CA ALA A 74 -17.66 2.83 -2.20
C ALA A 74 -17.49 4.07 -3.10
N ALA A 75 -16.59 4.99 -2.72
CA ALA A 75 -16.25 6.14 -3.55
C ALA A 75 -15.66 5.73 -4.90
N ALA A 76 -14.74 4.75 -4.91
CA ALA A 76 -14.18 4.20 -6.14
C ALA A 76 -15.27 3.60 -7.05
N ARG A 77 -16.17 2.77 -6.50
CA ARG A 77 -17.30 2.19 -7.25
C ARG A 77 -18.20 3.27 -7.86
N ARG A 78 -18.50 4.35 -7.12
CA ARG A 78 -19.30 5.49 -7.61
C ARG A 78 -18.60 6.21 -8.77
N LYS A 79 -17.29 6.45 -8.67
CA LYS A 79 -16.49 7.04 -9.74
C LYS A 79 -16.57 6.20 -11.02
N THR A 80 -16.28 4.90 -10.92
CA THR A 80 -16.34 3.99 -12.07
C THR A 80 -17.74 3.90 -12.69
N ARG A 81 -18.81 3.88 -11.87
CA ARG A 81 -20.20 3.89 -12.38
C ARG A 81 -20.50 5.17 -13.18
N ARG A 82 -20.08 6.33 -12.69
CA ARG A 82 -20.25 7.62 -13.38
C ARG A 82 -19.49 7.65 -14.70
N GLU A 83 -18.24 7.19 -14.71
CA GLU A 83 -17.41 7.11 -15.92
C GLU A 83 -18.03 6.18 -16.97
N ARG A 84 -18.49 4.99 -16.57
CA ARG A 84 -19.19 4.06 -17.47
C ARG A 84 -20.49 4.65 -18.02
N ALA A 85 -21.26 5.34 -17.20
CA ALA A 85 -22.49 6.02 -17.63
C ALA A 85 -22.19 7.18 -18.61
N ALA A 86 -21.10 7.92 -18.40
CA ALA A 86 -20.64 8.96 -19.32
C ALA A 86 -20.17 8.36 -20.65
N ALA A 87 -19.40 7.26 -20.62
CA ALA A 87 -18.96 6.55 -21.81
C ALA A 87 -20.14 6.02 -22.63
N ARG A 88 -21.13 5.38 -21.97
CA ARG A 88 -22.36 4.90 -22.64
C ARG A 88 -23.14 6.03 -23.31
N ARG A 89 -23.25 7.19 -22.65
CA ARG A 89 -23.91 8.38 -23.24
C ARG A 89 -23.17 8.91 -24.47
N ARG A 90 -21.83 8.87 -24.47
CA ARG A 90 -21.03 9.28 -25.64
C ARG A 90 -21.23 8.33 -26.82
N VAL A 91 -21.21 7.01 -26.57
CA VAL A 91 -21.46 6.00 -27.61
C VAL A 91 -22.87 6.14 -28.18
N GLY A 92 -23.90 6.22 -27.34
CA GLY A 92 -25.28 6.41 -27.82
C GLY A 92 -25.50 7.72 -28.58
N ARG A 93 -24.76 8.80 -28.25
CA ARG A 93 -24.79 10.05 -29.02
C ARG A 93 -24.13 9.91 -30.39
N ALA A 94 -23.04 9.15 -30.49
CA ALA A 94 -22.35 8.87 -31.76
C ALA A 94 -23.22 8.00 -32.68
N GLU A 95 -23.79 6.91 -32.17
CA GLU A 95 -24.70 6.03 -32.92
C GLU A 95 -26.00 6.73 -33.36
N GLY A 96 -26.48 7.70 -32.58
CA GLY A 96 -27.62 8.55 -32.95
C GLY A 96 -27.29 9.56 -34.06
N ALA A 97 -26.05 10.07 -34.08
CA ALA A 97 -25.58 10.97 -35.14
C ALA A 97 -25.36 10.23 -36.47
N GLU A 98 -24.89 8.98 -36.43
CA GLU A 98 -24.75 8.12 -37.62
C GLU A 98 -26.11 7.74 -38.23
N ARG A 99 -27.16 7.60 -37.41
CA ARG A 99 -28.52 7.25 -37.86
C ARG A 99 -29.30 8.40 -38.50
N LEU A 100 -28.89 9.65 -38.27
CA LEU A 100 -29.50 10.86 -38.86
C LEU A 100 -28.89 11.25 -40.21
N GLY A 101 -28.13 10.36 -40.86
CA GLY A 101 -27.76 10.51 -42.26
C GLY A 101 -26.80 11.67 -42.53
N TYR A 102 -25.55 11.54 -42.06
CA TYR A 102 -24.46 12.29 -42.69
C TYR A 102 -24.06 11.57 -43.97
N VAL A 103 -24.61 11.99 -45.11
CA VAL A 103 -24.05 11.65 -46.43
C VAL A 103 -22.92 12.65 -46.67
N PRO A 104 -21.64 12.24 -46.63
CA PRO A 104 -20.58 13.16 -46.99
C PRO A 104 -20.69 13.42 -48.50
N MET A 105 -20.99 14.66 -48.89
CA MET A 105 -20.79 15.11 -50.27
C MET A 105 -19.29 15.13 -50.56
N HIS A 106 -18.75 13.97 -50.92
CA HIS A 106 -17.48 13.87 -51.61
C HIS A 106 -17.74 13.70 -53.11
N GLY A 107 -17.55 14.80 -53.85
CA GLY A 107 -16.84 14.74 -55.13
C GLY A 107 -17.67 14.89 -56.42
N TRP A 108 -17.11 15.73 -57.30
CA TRP A 108 -17.21 15.75 -58.77
C TRP A 108 -18.46 16.41 -59.38
N PHE A 109 -18.44 17.74 -59.54
CA PHE A 109 -18.11 18.43 -60.80
C PHE A 109 -17.97 19.95 -60.55
#